data_AF-A0A022IWV4-F1
#
_entry.id   AF-A0A022IWV4-F1
#
_cell.length_a   1.000
_cell.length_b   1.000
_cell.length_c   1.000
_cell.angle_alpha   90.00
_cell.angle_beta   90.00
_cell.angle_gamma   90.00
#
_symmetry.space_group_name_H-M   'P 1'
#
loop_
_entity.id
_entity.type
_entity.pdbx_description
1 polymer ?
#
loop_
_entity_poly.entity_id
_entity_poly.type
_entity_poly.pdbx_seq_one_letter_code
_entity_poly.pdbx_strand_id
1 'polypeptide(L)'
;MNQIYDYAVAMGYCEFNIAHGLNKITINSKIKKNYPYLKAEEISDFKNKLQKLDAHPIIKKALMFKLHTGVRGPNCYWLSLIILI
;
A
#
# COMPACT_ATOMS: atom_id res chain seq x y z
N MET A 1 -17.87 -5.71 -2.01
CA MET A 1 -19.18 -6.25 -1.57
C MET A 1 -20.29 -5.96 -2.56
N ASN A 2 -20.46 -4.73 -3.05
CA ASN A 2 -21.54 -4.41 -4.01
C ASN A 2 -21.55 -5.31 -5.27
N GLN A 3 -20.38 -5.55 -5.86
CA GLN A 3 -20.22 -6.37 -7.08
C GLN A 3 -20.69 -7.83 -6.91
N ILE A 4 -20.60 -8.39 -5.71
CA ILE A 4 -21.01 -9.78 -5.44
C ILE A 4 -22.54 -9.86 -5.39
N TYR A 5 -23.19 -8.85 -4.79
CA TYR A 5 -24.65 -8.76 -4.75
C TYR A 5 -25.24 -8.40 -6.12
N ASP A 6 -24.59 -7.53 -6.90
CA ASP A 6 -25.00 -7.24 -8.28
C ASP A 6 -24.98 -8.52 -9.15
N TYR A 7 -23.97 -9.36 -8.96
CA TYR A 7 -23.89 -10.67 -9.63
C TYR A 7 -25.00 -11.64 -9.17
N ALA A 8 -25.26 -11.73 -7.86
CA ALA A 8 -26.32 -12.60 -7.33
C ALA A 8 -27.72 -12.18 -7.80
N VAL A 9 -27.96 -10.87 -7.97
CA VAL A 9 -29.22 -10.34 -8.54
C VAL A 9 -29.34 -10.66 -10.02
N ALA A 10 -28.27 -10.47 -10.80
CA ALA A 10 -28.26 -10.81 -12.24
C ALA A 10 -28.49 -12.30 -12.51
N MET A 11 -28.05 -13.17 -11.58
CA MET A 11 -28.26 -14.63 -11.65
C MET A 11 -29.61 -15.08 -11.08
N GLY A 12 -30.43 -14.16 -10.54
CA GLY A 12 -31.76 -14.46 -9.99
C GLY A 12 -31.75 -15.13 -8.61
N TYR A 13 -30.59 -15.20 -7.94
CA TYR A 13 -30.49 -15.75 -6.58
C TYR A 13 -31.03 -14.79 -5.51
N CYS A 14 -31.13 -13.49 -5.80
CA CYS A 14 -31.66 -12.45 -4.92
C CYS A 14 -32.40 -11.39 -5.75
N GLU A 15 -33.52 -10.86 -5.24
CA GLU A 15 -34.32 -9.86 -5.97
C GLU A 15 -33.75 -8.43 -5.86
N PHE A 16 -32.97 -8.14 -4.82
CA PHE A 16 -32.46 -6.80 -4.55
C PHE A 16 -31.06 -6.85 -3.92
N ASN A 17 -30.21 -5.91 -4.34
CA ASN A 17 -28.88 -5.74 -3.79
C ASN A 17 -28.96 -4.96 -2.45
N ILE A 18 -28.87 -5.68 -1.34
CA ILE A 18 -28.90 -5.12 0.02
C ILE A 18 -27.74 -4.15 0.25
N ALA A 19 -26.60 -4.33 -0.43
CA ALA A 19 -25.43 -3.46 -0.35
C ALA A 19 -25.56 -2.14 -1.14
N HIS A 20 -26.63 -1.99 -1.94
CA HIS A 20 -26.90 -0.81 -2.72
C HIS A 20 -27.27 0.37 -1.79
N GLY A 21 -26.36 1.34 -1.65
CA GLY A 21 -26.53 2.52 -0.78
C GLY A 21 -25.75 2.48 0.55
N LEU A 22 -25.28 1.31 1.00
CA LEU A 22 -24.41 1.18 2.19
C LEU A 22 -23.04 1.85 2.00
N ASN A 23 -22.59 2.03 0.76
CA ASN A 23 -21.36 2.77 0.42
C ASN A 23 -21.38 4.21 0.96
N LYS A 24 -22.57 4.82 1.17
CA LYS A 24 -22.71 6.20 1.64
C LYS A 24 -22.78 6.33 3.16
N ILE A 25 -23.28 5.30 3.85
CA ILE A 25 -23.55 5.34 5.31
C ILE A 25 -22.38 4.75 6.10
N THR A 26 -21.70 3.73 5.58
CA THR A 26 -20.61 3.02 6.28
C THR A 26 -19.21 3.60 5.99
N ILE A 27 -19.03 4.41 4.94
CA ILE A 27 -17.69 4.88 4.49
C ILE A 27 -17.28 6.24 5.05
N ASN A 28 -18.16 6.93 5.79
CA ASN A 28 -17.81 8.23 6.38
C ASN A 28 -16.74 8.16 7.49
N SER A 29 -16.30 6.97 7.90
CA SER A 29 -15.25 6.78 8.90
C SER A 29 -14.02 6.05 8.38
N LYS A 30 -13.70 6.12 7.07
CA LYS A 30 -12.31 5.94 6.64
C LYS A 30 -11.52 7.15 7.15
N ILE A 31 -11.11 7.11 8.42
CA ILE A 31 -10.14 8.03 8.99
C ILE A 31 -8.89 7.90 8.11
N LYS A 32 -8.68 8.86 7.21
CA LYS A 32 -7.43 8.99 6.47
C LYS A 32 -6.37 9.21 7.54
N LYS A 33 -5.66 8.14 7.92
CA LYS A 33 -4.45 8.26 8.72
C LYS A 33 -3.52 9.17 7.93
N ASN A 34 -3.29 10.37 8.46
CA ASN A 34 -2.32 11.27 7.89
C ASN A 34 -0.94 10.68 8.23
N TYR A 35 -0.29 10.09 7.23
CA TYR A 35 1.09 9.67 7.36
C TYR A 35 1.94 10.88 6.97
N PRO A 36 2.57 11.58 7.93
CA PRO A 36 3.44 12.69 7.60
C PRO A 36 4.55 12.19 6.68
N TYR A 37 4.78 12.92 5.59
CA TYR A 37 5.86 12.61 4.67
C TYR A 37 7.21 12.85 5.36
N LEU A 38 8.20 12.03 5.01
CA LEU A 38 9.57 12.23 5.47
C LEU A 38 10.11 13.54 4.88
N LYS A 39 10.52 14.47 5.74
CA LYS A 39 11.10 15.75 5.29
C LYS A 39 12.51 15.52 4.75
N ALA A 40 12.95 16.38 3.83
CA ALA A 40 14.28 16.27 3.21
C ALA A 40 15.42 16.33 4.25
N GLU A 41 15.25 17.15 5.29
CA GLU A 41 16.18 17.33 6.40
C GLU A 41 16.36 16.04 7.23
N GLU A 42 15.31 15.23 7.36
CA GLU A 42 15.29 14.00 8.17
C GLU A 42 15.84 12.77 7.41
N ILE A 43 16.16 12.91 6.11
CA ILE A 43 16.67 11.82 5.28
C ILE A 43 18.02 11.31 5.79
N SER A 44 18.89 12.22 6.26
CA SER A 44 20.20 11.85 6.81
C SER A 44 20.06 10.98 8.08
N ASP A 45 19.19 11.41 8.99
CA ASP A 45 18.90 10.69 10.23
C ASP A 45 18.24 9.34 9.96
N PHE A 46 17.36 9.28 8.96
CA PHE A 46 16.75 8.03 8.50
C PHE A 46 17.81 7.03 8.00
N LYS A 47 18.77 7.49 7.19
CA LYS A 47 19.88 6.63 6.71
C LYS A 47 20.73 6.10 7.86
N ASN A 48 21.06 6.97 8.83
CA ASN A 48 21.84 6.58 10.00
C ASN A 48 21.11 5.54 10.87
N LYS A 49 19.80 5.71 11.06
CA LYS A 49 18.95 4.72 11.75
C LYS A 49 18.85 3.40 10.99
N LEU A 50 18.73 3.45 9.67
CA LEU A 50 18.66 2.26 8.82
C LEU A 50 19.94 1.41 8.87
N GLN A 51 21.11 2.06 8.98
CA GLN A 51 22.38 1.35 9.13
C GLN A 51 22.48 0.63 10.48
N LYS A 52 22.04 1.28 11.56
CA LYS A 52 22.02 0.74 12.93
C LYS A 52 20.94 -0.32 13.18
N LEU A 53 19.91 -0.37 12.33
CA LEU A 53 18.83 -1.35 12.45
C LEU A 53 19.39 -2.78 12.28
N ASP A 54 19.10 -3.67 13.22
CA ASP A 54 19.45 -5.08 13.07
C ASP A 54 18.39 -5.77 12.19
N ALA A 55 18.67 -5.81 10.88
CA ALA A 55 17.78 -6.36 9.87
C ALA A 55 18.60 -6.95 8.73
N HIS A 56 18.00 -7.89 8.00
CA HIS A 56 18.66 -8.55 6.89
C HIS A 56 19.20 -7.53 5.86
N PRO A 57 20.44 -7.66 5.36
CA PRO A 57 21.07 -6.69 4.45
C PRO A 57 20.24 -6.37 3.20
N ILE A 58 19.47 -7.34 2.70
CA ILE A 58 18.55 -7.17 1.56
C ILE A 58 17.48 -6.12 1.86
N ILE A 59 16.93 -6.10 3.08
CA ILE A 59 15.89 -5.15 3.48
C ILE A 59 16.47 -3.74 3.51
N LYS A 60 17.68 -3.58 4.05
CA LYS A 60 18.40 -2.30 4.06
C LYS A 60 18.64 -1.78 2.63
N LYS A 61 19.12 -2.64 1.73
CA LYS A 61 19.35 -2.29 0.32
C LYS A 61 18.05 -1.94 -0.40
N ALA A 62 16.98 -2.71 -0.23
CA ALA A 62 15.68 -2.45 -0.83
C ALA A 62 15.08 -1.12 -0.35
N LEU A 63 15.21 -0.81 0.95
CA LEU A 63 14.70 0.45 1.50
C LEU A 63 15.48 1.66 0.98
N MET A 64 16.80 1.53 0.86
CA MET A 64 17.66 2.56 0.26
C MET A 64 17.32 2.77 -1.22
N PHE A 65 17.14 1.68 -1.96
CA PHE A 65 16.74 1.72 -3.36
C PHE A 65 15.38 2.42 -3.55
N LYS A 66 14.42 2.11 -2.69
CA LYS A 66 13.09 2.74 -2.69
C LYS A 66 13.15 4.24 -2.39
N LEU A 67 14.04 4.66 -1.48
CA LEU A 67 14.26 6.06 -1.15
C LEU A 67 14.85 6.85 -2.34
N HIS A 68 15.78 6.25 -3.09
CA HIS A 68 16.45 6.92 -4.21
C HIS A 68 15.66 6.94 -5.52
N THR A 69 14.86 5.90 -5.78
CA THR A 69 14.15 5.75 -7.08
C THR A 69 12.70 6.21 -7.02
N GLY A 70 12.11 6.33 -5.82
CA GLY A 70 10.72 6.76 -5.65
C GLY A 70 9.69 5.81 -6.28
N VAL A 71 10.11 4.61 -6.70
CA VAL A 71 9.22 3.63 -7.35
C VAL A 71 8.15 3.17 -6.37
N ARG A 72 6.89 3.20 -6.79
CA ARG A 72 5.74 2.79 -5.96
C ARG A 72 5.45 1.30 -6.16
N GLY A 73 5.24 0.59 -5.06
CA GLY A 73 4.58 -0.72 -5.06
C GLY A 73 5.45 -1.93 -5.45
N PRO A 74 4.84 -3.02 -5.96
CA PRO A 74 5.48 -4.33 -6.14
C PRO A 74 6.63 -4.34 -7.15
N ASN A 75 6.73 -3.31 -7.99
CA ASN A 75 7.80 -3.18 -8.99
C ASN A 75 9.19 -2.97 -8.36
N CYS A 76 9.27 -2.54 -7.08
CA CYS A 76 10.54 -2.45 -6.37
C CYS A 76 11.22 -3.81 -6.19
N TYR A 77 10.44 -4.89 -6.00
CA TYR A 77 11.00 -6.23 -5.84
C TYR A 77 11.55 -6.77 -7.16
N TRP A 78 10.87 -6.48 -8.27
CA TRP A 78 11.30 -6.89 -9.61
C TRP A 78 12.54 -6.13 -10.09
N LEU A 79 12.62 -4.81 -9.88
CA LEU A 79 13.83 -4.06 -10.21
C LEU A 79 15.02 -4.48 -9.36
N SER A 80 14.81 -4.75 -8.06
CA SER A 80 15.88 -5.26 -7.21
C SER A 80 16.36 -6.64 -7.63
N LEU A 81 15.50 -7.47 -8.25
CA LEU A 81 15.86 -8.78 -8.78
C LEU A 81 16.63 -8.67 -10.11
N ILE A 82 16.24 -7.75 -10.99
CA ILE A 82 16.89 -7.51 -12.29
C ILE A 82 18.28 -6.88 -12.11
N ILE A 83 18.50 -6.06 -11.09
CA ILE A 83 19.81 -5.43 -10.81
C ILE A 83 20.78 -6.42 -10.11
N LEU A 84 20.29 -7.56 -9.61
CA LEU A 84 21.09 -8.56 -8.88
C LEU A 84 21.43 -9.81 -9.70
N ILE A 85 20.96 -9.92 -10.94
CA ILE A 85 21.35 -10.94 -11.93
C ILE A 85 22.39 -10.32 -12.86
#